data_AF-A0A5Q0UF44-F1
#
_entry.id   AF-A0A5Q0UF44-F1
#
_cell.length_a   1.000
_cell.length_b   1.000
_cell.length_c   1.000
_cell.angle_alpha   90.00
_cell.angle_beta   90.00
_cell.angle_gamma   90.00
#
_symmetry.space_group_name_H-M   'P 1'
#
loop_
_entity.id
_entity.type
_entity.pdbx_description
1 polymer ?
#
loop_
_entity_poly.entity_id
_entity_poly.type
_entity_poly.pdbx_seq_one_letter_code
_entity_poly.pdbx_strand_id
1 'polypeptide(L)' 'MVAAKVIEVMDDTGHRTVRKVRCRVIEGNEEGKILVRNSRGPIREDDIVHIKETEMEG' A
#
# COMPACT_ATOMS: atom_id res chain seq x y z
N MET A 1 -10.33 -6.54 -5.72
CA MET A 1 -10.06 -5.47 -4.73
C MET A 1 -9.90 -6.12 -3.37
N VAL A 2 -8.78 -5.86 -2.69
CA VAL A 2 -8.48 -6.44 -1.38
C VAL A 2 -8.03 -5.31 -0.44
N ALA A 3 -8.57 -5.24 0.78
CA ALA A 3 -8.09 -4.28 1.77
C ALA A 3 -6.73 -4.69 2.35
N ALA A 4 -5.87 -3.69 2.49
CA ALA A 4 -4.60 -3.80 3.18
C ALA A 4 -4.45 -2.63 4.15
N LYS A 5 -3.87 -2.92 5.32
CA LYS A 5 -3.55 -1.94 6.34
C LYS A 5 -2.13 -1.43 6.15
N VAL A 6 -1.92 -0.12 6.12
CA VAL A 6 -0.59 0.48 6.07
C VAL A 6 0.16 0.17 7.36
N ILE A 7 1.35 -0.38 7.23
CA ILE A 7 2.24 -0.72 8.34
C ILE A 7 3.48 0.16 8.42
N GLU A 8 3.83 0.84 7.32
CA GLU A 8 4.97 1.75 7.26
C GLU A 8 4.76 2.72 6.10
N VAL A 9 4.91 4.03 6.35
CA VAL A 9 5.01 5.04 5.29
C VAL A 9 6.50 5.29 5.05
N MET A 10 6.99 4.85 3.90
CA MET A 10 8.40 4.98 3.55
C MET A 10 8.65 6.40 3.03
N ASP A 11 9.70 7.05 3.52
CA ASP A 11 10.12 8.37 3.02
C ASP A 11 10.55 8.26 1.54
N ASP A 12 9.83 8.98 0.66
CA ASP A 12 10.05 8.92 -0.78
C ASP A 12 11.32 9.68 -1.20
N THR A 13 12.08 9.05 -2.10
CA THR A 13 13.39 9.47 -2.60
C THR A 13 13.30 10.37 -3.84
N GLY A 14 12.33 11.29 -3.93
CA GLY A 14 12.44 12.43 -4.86
C GLY A 14 11.17 12.91 -5.57
N HIS A 15 10.02 12.25 -5.47
CA HIS A 15 8.77 12.75 -6.05
C HIS A 15 7.74 13.09 -4.97
N ARG A 16 7.57 14.38 -4.65
CA ARG A 16 6.62 14.89 -3.63
C ARG A 16 5.17 14.40 -3.79
N THR A 17 4.81 13.92 -4.98
CA THR A 17 3.41 13.57 -5.33
C THR A 17 3.03 12.14 -4.95
N VAL A 18 4.00 11.24 -4.78
CA VAL A 18 3.75 9.83 -4.44
C VAL A 18 4.51 9.45 -3.18
N ARG A 19 3.86 8.67 -2.31
CA ARG A 19 4.50 8.08 -1.14
C ARG A 19 4.52 6.57 -1.30
N LYS A 20 5.68 5.97 -1.06
CA LYS A 20 5.78 4.51 -1.03
C LYS A 20 5.32 4.04 0.34
N VAL A 21 4.39 3.09 0.38
CA VAL A 21 3.84 2.53 1.61
C VAL A 21 4.01 1.02 1.62
N ARG A 22 4.35 0.49 2.78
CA ARG A 22 4.27 -0.93 3.07
C ARG A 22 2.91 -1.20 3.71
N CYS A 23 2.19 -2.18 3.21
CA CYS A 23 0.87 -2.54 3.70
C CYS A 23 0.74 -4.05 3.86
N ARG A 24 -0.09 -4.49 4.80
CA ARG A 24 -0.41 -5.87 5.07
C ARG A 24 -1.85 -6.13 4.66
N VAL A 25 -2.07 -7.14 3.82
CA VAL A 25 -3.41 -7.59 3.44
C VAL A 25 -4.15 -8.09 4.69
N ILE A 26 -5.38 -7.61 4.89
CA ILE A 26 -6.19 -7.92 6.08
C ILE A 26 -7.48 -8.69 5.75
N GLU A 27 -7.70 -9.05 4.49
CA GLU A 27 -8.85 -9.84 4.07
C GLU A 27 -8.52 -10.70 2.84
N GLY A 28 -9.35 -11.72 2.60
CA GLY A 28 -9.26 -12.59 1.43
C GLY A 28 -8.17 -13.66 1.53
N ASN A 29 -7.91 -14.34 0.40
CA ASN A 29 -7.01 -15.50 0.33
C ASN A 29 -5.53 -15.15 0.58
N GLU A 30 -5.17 -13.87 0.44
CA GLU A 30 -3.81 -13.38 0.64
C GLU A 30 -3.64 -12.67 1.99
N GLU A 31 -4.52 -12.90 2.97
CA GLU A 31 -4.42 -12.34 4.32
C GLU A 31 -3.02 -12.56 4.92
N GLY A 32 -2.47 -11.50 5.50
CA GLY A 32 -1.12 -11.48 6.08
C GLY A 32 0.01 -11.18 5.08
N LYS A 33 -0.26 -11.20 3.76
CA LYS A 33 0.72 -10.85 2.74
C LYS A 33 1.17 -9.39 2.89
N ILE A 34 2.48 -9.16 2.84
CA ILE A 34 3.07 -7.82 2.87
C ILE A 34 3.32 -7.35 1.43
N LEU A 35 2.83 -6.16 1.11
CA LEU A 35 2.93 -5.54 -0.20
C LEU A 35 3.48 -4.13 -0.08
N VAL A 36 4.25 -3.71 -1.09
CA VAL A 36 4.68 -2.32 -1.24
C VAL A 36 3.88 -1.69 -2.36
N ARG A 37 3.30 -0.52 -2.09
CA ARG A 37 2.45 0.22 -3.03
C ARG A 37 2.79 1.70 -3.02
N ASN A 38 2.53 2.36 -4.14
CA ASN A 38 2.57 3.81 -4.20
C ASN A 38 1.19 4.35 -3.86
N SER A 39 1.11 5.27 -2.91
CA SER A 39 -0.08 6.03 -2.59
C SER A 39 0.06 7.47 -3.08
N ARG A 40 -1.04 8.04 -3.57
CA ARG A 40 -1.12 9.47 -3.91
C ARG A 40 -1.87 10.18 -2.80
N GLY A 41 -1.28 11.24 -2.27
CA GLY A 41 -1.89 12.06 -1.21
C GLY A 41 -1.40 11.75 0.20
N PRO A 42 -2.01 12.38 1.23
CA PRO A 42 -1.69 12.11 2.63
C PRO A 42 -2.09 10.68 2.98
N ILE A 43 -1.15 9.93 3.54
CA ILE A 43 -1.35 8.57 4.05
C ILE A 43 -0.54 8.42 5.32
N ARG A 44 -1.07 7.67 6.27
CA ARG A 44 -0.47 7.42 7.58
C ARG A 44 -0.40 5.93 7.86
N GLU A 45 0.41 5.57 8.84
CA GLU A 45 0.35 4.24 9.43
C GLU A 45 -1.09 3.96 9.95
N ASP A 46 -1.47 2.69 9.90
CA ASP A 46 -2.82 2.19 10.22
C ASP A 46 -3.96 2.53 9.24
N ASP A 47 -3.73 3.37 8.22
CA ASP A 47 -4.73 3.60 7.16
C ASP A 47 -5.09 2.31 6.42
N ILE A 48 -6.35 2.21 5.97
CA ILE A 48 -6.82 1.09 5.14
C ILE A 48 -6.87 1.53 3.67
N VAL A 49 -6.15 0.79 2.82
CA VAL A 49 -6.12 0.99 1.37
C VAL A 49 -6.73 -0.20 0.64
N HIS A 50 -7.42 0.07 -0.46
CA HIS A 50 -7.95 -0.97 -1.33
C HIS A 50 -7.02 -1.17 -2.51
N ILE A 51 -6.48 -2.38 -2.64
CA ILE A 51 -5.59 -2.75 -3.74
C ILE A 51 -6.46 -3.21 -4.90
N LYS A 52 -6.43 -2.45 -6.01
CA LYS A 52 -7.32 -2.73 -7.15
C LYS A 52 -6.90 -3.94 -7.97
N GLU A 53 -5.61 -4.21 -8.17
CA GLU A 53 -5.11 -5.41 -8.87
C GLU A 53 -3.66 -5.77 -8.49
N THR A 54 -3.33 -7.05 -8.61
CA THR A 54 -2.04 -7.71 -8.29
C THR A 54 -1.08 -7.81 -9.48
N GLU A 55 -1.37 -7.16 -10.60
CA GLU A 55 -0.48 -7.12 -11.76
C GLU A 55 0.20 -5.74 -11.81
N MET A 56 1.52 -5.72 -11.63
CA MET A 56 2.32 -4.63 -12.19
C MET A 56 2.17 -4.74 -13.71
N GLU A 57 1.88 -3.63 -14.40
CA GLU A 57 2.30 -3.53 -15.81
C GLU A 57 3.81 -3.75 -15.83
N GLY A 58 4.22 -4.91 -16.33
CA GLY A 58 5.62 -5.37 -16.41
C GLY A 58 5.70 -6.79 -16.89
#